data_AF-A0A2W6W3Z3-F1
#
_entry.id   AF-A0A2W6W3Z3-F1
#
_cell.length_a   1.000
_cell.length_b   1.000
_cell.length_c   1.000
_cell.angle_alpha   90.00
_cell.angle_beta   90.00
_cell.angle_gamma   90.00
#
_symmetry.space_group_name_H-M   'P 1'
#
loop_
_entity.id
_entity.type
_entity.pdbx_description
1 polymer ?
#
loop_
_entity_poly.entity_id
_entity_poly.type
_entity_poly.pdbx_seq_one_letter_code
_entity_poly.pdbx_strand_id
1 'polypeptide(L)'
;MATQLVEVESFQMAVRDPFLEALISLVSEPNGSSTAQQAYETTRDWWDQHSDGPTVAELLDAMFEPADWLSVIADHNRPLAGQEAQVDLMRSWLLLYWCRLGAISFVAGVDLVVRPGSAPFASCEGVPSSGTQFSNGALEN
;
A
#
# COMPACT_ATOMS: atom_id res chain seq x y z
N MET A 1 -20.17 48.28 7.55
CA MET A 1 -19.39 47.28 6.79
C MET A 1 -20.21 45.99 6.83
N ALA A 2 -20.73 45.56 5.68
CA ALA A 2 -21.59 44.39 5.60
C ALA A 2 -20.73 43.13 5.48
N THR A 3 -20.85 42.23 6.44
CA THR A 3 -20.25 40.89 6.41
C THR A 3 -20.99 40.09 5.33
N GLN A 4 -20.37 39.94 4.17
CA GLN A 4 -20.87 39.07 3.11
C GLN A 4 -20.67 37.63 3.60
N LEU A 5 -21.78 36.99 4.00
CA LEU A 5 -21.83 35.55 4.20
C LEU A 5 -21.51 34.92 2.86
N VAL A 6 -20.31 34.31 2.75
CA VAL A 6 -19.97 33.44 1.63
C VAL A 6 -20.92 32.25 1.75
N GLU A 7 -21.93 32.20 0.90
CA GLU A 7 -22.67 30.97 0.63
C GLU A 7 -21.63 29.96 0.15
N VAL A 8 -21.22 29.07 1.06
CA VAL A 8 -20.50 27.87 0.69
C VAL A 8 -21.49 27.08 -0.14
N GLU A 9 -21.30 27.05 -1.45
CA GLU A 9 -22.00 26.12 -2.33
C GLU A 9 -21.89 24.74 -1.68
N SER A 10 -23.01 24.26 -1.16
CA SER A 10 -23.13 22.92 -0.61
C SER A 10 -22.65 21.98 -1.69
N PHE A 11 -21.49 21.34 -1.48
CA PHE A 11 -20.98 20.29 -2.34
C PHE A 11 -22.07 19.22 -2.40
N GLN A 12 -22.91 19.27 -3.42
CA GLN A 12 -23.88 18.21 -3.65
C GLN A 12 -23.05 17.03 -4.10
N MET A 13 -22.94 16.03 -3.21
CA MET A 13 -22.36 14.73 -3.53
C MET A 13 -23.28 14.09 -4.57
N ALA A 14 -23.08 14.49 -5.82
CA ALA A 14 -23.86 14.04 -6.96
C ALA A 14 -23.44 12.59 -7.21
N VAL A 15 -24.34 11.68 -6.83
CA VAL A 15 -24.21 10.22 -6.84
C VAL A 15 -23.37 9.68 -5.69
N ARG A 16 -24.04 8.96 -4.77
CA ARG A 16 -23.39 8.07 -3.81
C ARG A 16 -22.76 6.93 -4.60
N ASP A 17 -21.48 7.06 -4.88
CA ASP A 17 -20.73 6.01 -5.54
C ASP A 17 -20.51 4.83 -4.58
N PRO A 18 -20.99 3.62 -4.90
CA PRO A 18 -20.95 2.49 -3.97
C PRO A 18 -19.52 2.02 -3.66
N PHE A 19 -18.57 2.18 -4.60
CA PHE A 19 -17.16 1.85 -4.37
C PHE A 19 -16.50 2.87 -3.45
N LEU A 20 -16.78 4.17 -3.63
CA LEU A 20 -16.29 5.22 -2.76
C LEU A 20 -16.85 5.09 -1.33
N GLU A 21 -18.14 4.80 -1.18
CA GLU A 21 -18.76 4.57 0.13
C GLU A 21 -18.15 3.35 0.84
N ALA A 22 -17.89 2.25 0.09
CA ALA A 22 -17.19 1.09 0.62
C ALA A 22 -15.77 1.43 1.08
N LEU A 23 -15.00 2.17 0.26
CA LEU A 23 -13.66 2.62 0.62
C LEU A 23 -13.67 3.48 1.88
N ILE A 24 -14.57 4.47 1.94
CA ILE A 24 -14.73 5.36 3.10
C ILE A 24 -15.03 4.53 4.35
N SER A 25 -15.93 3.56 4.26
CA SER A 25 -16.27 2.68 5.38
C SER A 25 -15.07 1.88 5.89
N LEU A 26 -14.20 1.43 4.98
CA LEU A 26 -12.98 0.68 5.30
C LEU A 26 -11.93 1.53 6.01
N VAL A 27 -11.72 2.76 5.53
CA VAL A 27 -10.66 3.65 6.05
C VAL A 27 -11.14 4.56 7.19
N SER A 28 -12.44 4.60 7.46
CA SER A 28 -13.00 5.37 8.57
C SER A 28 -12.62 4.73 9.91
N GLU A 29 -12.29 5.56 10.89
CA GLU A 29 -11.97 5.06 12.23
C GLU A 29 -13.21 4.49 12.93
N PRO A 30 -13.08 3.36 13.65
CA PRO A 30 -11.84 2.64 14.00
C PRO A 30 -11.38 1.57 12.99
N ASN A 31 -12.08 1.41 11.87
CA ASN A 31 -11.79 0.36 10.88
C ASN A 31 -10.46 0.61 10.16
N GLY A 32 -10.15 1.88 9.86
CA GLY A 32 -8.90 2.26 9.19
C GLY A 32 -7.66 1.78 9.95
N SER A 33 -7.55 2.13 11.23
CA SER A 33 -6.46 1.65 12.10
C SER A 33 -6.46 0.13 12.29
N SER A 34 -7.63 -0.49 12.46
CA SER A 34 -7.74 -1.94 12.66
C SER A 34 -7.29 -2.74 11.42
N THR A 35 -7.74 -2.33 10.23
CA THR A 35 -7.34 -2.98 8.97
C THR A 35 -5.86 -2.77 8.68
N ALA A 36 -5.30 -1.60 9.03
CA ALA A 36 -3.86 -1.37 8.90
C ALA A 36 -3.04 -2.27 9.83
N GLN A 37 -3.46 -2.42 11.09
CA GLN A 37 -2.79 -3.32 12.02
C GLN A 37 -2.86 -4.78 11.54
N GLN A 38 -4.03 -5.23 11.11
CA GLN A 38 -4.19 -6.58 10.58
C GLN A 38 -3.35 -6.78 9.30
N ALA A 39 -3.27 -5.78 8.42
CA ALA A 39 -2.40 -5.84 7.24
C ALA A 39 -0.93 -6.02 7.62
N TYR A 40 -0.46 -5.32 8.66
CA TYR A 40 0.89 -5.50 9.21
C TYR A 40 1.10 -6.92 9.76
N GLU A 41 0.15 -7.43 10.55
CA GLU A 41 0.23 -8.78 11.14
C GLU A 41 0.25 -9.87 10.06
N THR A 42 -0.68 -9.82 9.10
CA THR A 42 -0.75 -10.76 7.97
C THR A 42 0.54 -10.74 7.15
N THR A 43 1.03 -9.54 6.83
CA THR A 43 2.30 -9.33 6.14
C THR A 43 3.43 -9.99 6.93
N ARG A 44 3.59 -9.67 8.22
CA ARG A 44 4.65 -10.24 9.07
C ARG A 44 4.59 -11.78 9.10
N ASP A 45 3.42 -12.32 9.37
CA ASP A 45 3.23 -13.76 9.51
C ASP A 45 3.48 -14.50 8.19
N TRP A 46 3.27 -13.84 7.04
CA TRP A 46 3.65 -14.35 5.73
C TRP A 46 5.16 -14.47 5.56
N TRP A 47 5.92 -13.43 5.92
CA TRP A 47 7.39 -13.47 5.85
C TRP A 47 7.98 -14.55 6.73
N ASP A 48 7.42 -14.73 7.93
CA ASP A 48 7.86 -15.77 8.87
C ASP A 48 7.68 -17.18 8.27
N GLN A 49 6.74 -17.36 7.35
CA GLN A 49 6.47 -18.64 6.68
C GLN A 49 7.22 -18.81 5.36
N HIS A 50 7.29 -17.77 4.52
CA HIS A 50 7.72 -17.87 3.12
C HIS A 50 9.09 -17.22 2.83
N SER A 51 9.69 -16.53 3.80
CA SER A 51 10.97 -15.78 3.65
C SER A 51 10.95 -14.66 2.58
N ASP A 52 9.82 -14.41 1.94
CA ASP A 52 9.56 -13.32 1.00
C ASP A 52 8.17 -12.71 1.29
N GLY A 53 7.85 -11.60 0.63
CA GLY A 53 6.58 -10.91 0.79
C GLY A 53 5.44 -11.51 -0.01
N PRO A 54 4.18 -11.36 0.46
CA PRO A 54 3.02 -11.66 -0.37
C PRO A 54 2.95 -10.69 -1.54
N THR A 55 2.34 -11.15 -2.62
CA THR A 55 1.85 -10.25 -3.67
C THR A 55 0.71 -9.38 -3.14
N VAL A 56 0.38 -8.30 -3.84
CA VAL A 56 -0.76 -7.44 -3.48
C VAL A 56 -2.06 -8.23 -3.49
N ALA A 57 -2.24 -9.11 -4.48
CA ALA A 57 -3.40 -9.99 -4.58
C ALA A 57 -3.49 -10.92 -3.38
N GLU A 58 -2.40 -11.61 -3.02
CA GLU A 58 -2.37 -12.54 -1.88
C GLU A 58 -2.63 -11.82 -0.54
N LEU A 59 -2.09 -10.62 -0.36
CA LEU A 59 -2.35 -9.82 0.84
C LEU A 59 -3.83 -9.44 0.92
N LEU A 60 -4.42 -8.96 -0.17
CA LEU A 60 -5.83 -8.55 -0.19
C LEU A 60 -6.77 -9.74 0.00
N ASP A 61 -6.47 -10.89 -0.61
CA ASP A 61 -7.24 -12.12 -0.43
C ASP A 61 -7.16 -12.64 1.01
N ALA A 62 -6.00 -12.53 1.67
CA ALA A 62 -5.85 -12.90 3.07
C ALA A 62 -6.55 -11.92 4.03
N MET A 63 -6.73 -10.67 3.62
CA MET A 63 -7.32 -9.61 4.45
C MET A 63 -8.84 -9.55 4.36
N PHE A 64 -9.43 -9.96 3.24
CA PHE A 64 -10.86 -9.78 2.97
C PHE A 64 -11.52 -11.07 2.51
N GLU A 65 -12.56 -11.49 3.24
CA GLU A 65 -13.50 -12.52 2.81
C GLU A 65 -14.91 -11.92 2.67
N PRO A 66 -15.58 -12.07 1.52
CA PRO A 66 -15.14 -12.77 0.31
C PRO A 66 -14.10 -11.97 -0.51
N ALA A 67 -13.18 -12.69 -1.17
CA ALA A 67 -12.20 -12.11 -2.09
C ALA A 67 -12.83 -11.49 -3.35
N ASP A 68 -14.06 -11.89 -3.69
CA ASP A 68 -14.85 -11.30 -4.76
C ASP A 68 -15.58 -10.04 -4.28
N TRP A 69 -14.91 -8.90 -4.42
CA TRP A 69 -15.43 -7.60 -3.98
C TRP A 69 -16.61 -7.13 -4.83
N LEU A 70 -16.73 -7.58 -6.08
CA LEU A 70 -17.85 -7.26 -6.96
C LEU A 70 -19.14 -7.95 -6.51
N SER A 71 -19.03 -9.10 -5.84
CA SER A 71 -20.19 -9.77 -5.23
C SER A 71 -20.76 -8.99 -4.04
N VAL A 72 -19.93 -8.19 -3.36
CA VAL A 72 -20.31 -7.42 -2.16
C VAL A 72 -20.79 -6.03 -2.52
N ILE A 73 -20.19 -5.41 -3.53
CA ILE A 73 -20.52 -4.06 -3.97
C ILE A 73 -21.54 -4.14 -5.11
N ALA A 74 -22.81 -3.96 -4.75
CA ALA A 74 -23.90 -3.95 -5.73
C ALA A 74 -23.91 -2.64 -6.53
N ASP A 75 -23.19 -2.62 -7.68
CA ASP A 75 -23.35 -1.60 -8.71
C ASP A 75 -23.93 -2.23 -9.98
N HIS A 76 -25.16 -1.85 -10.33
CA HIS A 76 -25.83 -2.31 -11.56
C HIS A 76 -25.83 -1.25 -12.67
N ASN A 77 -25.32 -0.06 -12.38
CA ASN A 77 -25.35 1.08 -13.31
C ASN A 77 -24.08 1.16 -14.16
N ARG A 78 -22.99 0.49 -13.75
CA ARG A 78 -21.72 0.44 -14.48
C ARG A 78 -21.56 -0.86 -15.27
N PRO A 79 -20.95 -0.82 -16.47
CA PRO A 79 -20.51 -2.04 -17.15
C PRO A 79 -19.44 -2.76 -16.32
N LEU A 80 -19.35 -4.09 -16.44
CA LEU A 80 -18.43 -4.92 -15.65
C LEU A 80 -16.98 -4.42 -15.67
N ALA A 81 -16.44 -4.11 -16.86
CA ALA A 81 -15.08 -3.57 -16.99
C ALA A 81 -14.88 -2.23 -16.22
N GLY A 82 -15.95 -1.44 -16.09
CA GLY A 82 -15.92 -0.22 -15.29
C GLY A 82 -15.96 -0.50 -13.78
N GLN A 83 -16.58 -1.60 -13.36
CA GLN A 83 -16.58 -2.03 -11.95
C GLN A 83 -15.23 -2.62 -11.55
N GLU A 84 -14.63 -3.46 -12.39
CA GLU A 84 -13.27 -4.00 -12.19
C GLU A 84 -12.25 -2.86 -12.01
N ALA A 85 -12.29 -1.85 -12.88
CA ALA A 85 -11.43 -0.67 -12.77
C ALA A 85 -11.64 0.12 -11.46
N GLN A 86 -12.87 0.18 -10.93
CA GLN A 86 -13.14 0.82 -9.63
C GLN A 86 -12.62 -0.03 -8.46
N VAL A 87 -12.75 -1.34 -8.52
CA VAL A 87 -12.16 -2.25 -7.52
C VAL A 87 -10.64 -2.09 -7.50
N ASP A 88 -9.98 -2.06 -8.65
CA ASP A 88 -8.53 -1.89 -8.73
C ASP A 88 -8.09 -0.53 -8.16
N LEU A 89 -8.85 0.53 -8.44
CA LEU A 89 -8.60 1.85 -7.88
C LEU A 89 -8.78 1.84 -6.35
N MET A 90 -9.83 1.21 -5.85
CA MET A 90 -10.09 1.09 -4.42
C MET A 90 -9.01 0.29 -3.70
N ARG A 91 -8.57 -0.84 -4.26
CA ARG A 91 -7.44 -1.65 -3.76
C ARG A 91 -6.16 -0.83 -3.71
N SER A 92 -5.85 -0.09 -4.78
CA SER A 92 -4.68 0.79 -4.84
C SER A 92 -4.70 1.86 -3.75
N TRP A 93 -5.86 2.49 -3.53
CA TRP A 93 -6.03 3.49 -2.47
C TRP A 93 -5.84 2.90 -1.07
N LEU A 94 -6.36 1.69 -0.84
CA LEU A 94 -6.23 1.01 0.44
C LEU A 94 -4.76 0.67 0.77
N LEU A 95 -4.01 0.18 -0.22
CA LEU A 95 -2.57 -0.08 -0.07
C LEU A 95 -1.79 1.19 0.23
N LEU A 96 -2.10 2.29 -0.45
CA LEU A 96 -1.49 3.60 -0.19
C LEU A 96 -1.80 4.09 1.22
N TYR A 97 -3.03 3.88 1.70
CA TYR A 97 -3.43 4.22 3.06
C TYR A 97 -2.63 3.42 4.10
N TRP A 98 -2.52 2.10 3.94
CA TRP A 98 -1.72 1.27 4.84
C TRP A 98 -0.23 1.60 4.79
N CYS A 99 0.31 1.91 3.61
CA CYS A 99 1.68 2.42 3.48
C CYS A 99 1.89 3.72 4.22
N ARG A 100 0.94 4.66 4.11
CA ARG A 100 1.00 5.95 4.82
C ARG A 100 1.03 5.75 6.35
N LEU A 101 0.33 4.73 6.84
CA LEU A 101 0.33 4.37 8.26
C LEU A 101 1.59 3.57 8.68
N GLY A 102 2.44 3.18 7.73
CA GLY A 102 3.63 2.37 8.00
C GLY A 102 3.34 0.89 8.27
N ALA A 103 2.12 0.42 8.00
CA ALA A 103 1.73 -0.97 8.20
C ALA A 103 2.38 -1.91 7.15
N ILE A 104 2.52 -1.44 5.92
CA ILE A 104 3.16 -2.17 4.83
C ILE A 104 4.09 -1.26 4.04
N SER A 105 5.00 -1.82 3.25
CA SER A 105 5.68 -1.13 2.17
C SER A 105 5.41 -1.90 0.88
N PHE A 106 5.24 -1.27 -0.28
CA PHE A 106 5.11 -1.99 -1.54
C PHE A 106 5.86 -1.26 -2.66
N VAL A 107 6.30 -2.01 -3.67
CA VAL A 107 6.96 -1.45 -4.85
C VAL A 107 5.94 -1.39 -5.99
N ALA A 108 5.50 -0.17 -6.31
CA ALA A 108 4.61 0.05 -7.44
C ALA A 108 5.26 -0.45 -8.75
N GLY A 109 4.56 -1.34 -9.46
CA GLY A 109 5.02 -1.95 -10.71
C GLY A 109 5.64 -3.34 -10.60
N VAL A 110 5.90 -3.84 -9.38
CA VAL A 110 6.43 -5.21 -9.15
C VAL A 110 5.41 -6.11 -8.43
N ASP A 111 4.28 -5.55 -7.97
CA ASP A 111 3.24 -6.26 -7.21
C ASP A 111 3.79 -7.00 -5.97
N LEU A 112 4.88 -6.48 -5.39
CA LEU A 112 5.52 -7.08 -4.24
C LEU A 112 5.32 -6.19 -3.03
N VAL A 113 4.71 -6.75 -1.99
CA VAL A 113 4.73 -6.15 -0.66
C VAL A 113 6.13 -6.41 -0.09
N VAL A 114 6.70 -5.43 0.60
CA VAL A 114 8.01 -5.49 1.27
C VAL A 114 7.82 -5.22 2.77
N ARG A 115 8.61 -5.90 3.61
CA ARG A 115 8.58 -5.70 5.06
C ARG A 115 8.84 -4.23 5.39
N PRO A 116 7.98 -3.58 6.22
CA PRO A 116 8.24 -2.24 6.71
C PRO A 116 9.65 -2.14 7.35
N GLY A 117 10.48 -1.23 6.84
CA GLY A 117 11.86 -1.04 7.30
C GLY A 117 12.91 -1.90 6.58
N SER A 118 12.52 -2.80 5.66
CA SER A 118 13.46 -3.38 4.69
C SER A 118 13.57 -2.45 3.49
N ALA A 119 14.77 -1.94 3.21
CA ALA A 119 15.02 -1.30 1.93
C ALA A 119 14.84 -2.37 0.84
N PRO A 120 13.95 -2.19 -0.15
CA PRO A 120 13.80 -3.15 -1.25
C PRO A 120 15.08 -3.29 -2.09
N PHE A 121 16.03 -2.39 -1.86
CA PHE A 121 17.30 -2.26 -2.56
C PHE A 121 18.38 -1.97 -1.50
N ALA A 122 18.73 -2.95 -0.68
CA ALA A 122 20.09 -2.97 -0.16
C ALA A 122 20.98 -3.13 -1.40
N SER A 123 21.68 -2.06 -1.77
CA SER A 123 22.54 -1.97 -2.94
C SER A 123 23.32 -3.27 -3.14
N CYS A 124 23.20 -3.84 -4.33
CA CYS A 124 24.29 -4.62 -4.92
C CYS A 124 25.49 -3.68 -5.15
N GLU A 125 26.14 -3.23 -4.08
CA GLU A 125 27.49 -2.67 -4.14
C GLU A 125 28.44 -3.73 -3.61
N GLY A 126 28.66 -4.75 -4.45
CA GLY A 126 29.91 -5.45 -4.45
C GLY A 126 31.00 -4.48 -4.90
N VAL A 127 31.57 -3.72 -3.97
CA VAL A 127 32.86 -3.09 -4.16
C VAL A 127 33.92 -4.12 -3.78
N PRO A 128 34.66 -4.72 -4.73
CA PRO A 128 35.92 -5.36 -4.36
C PRO A 128 36.87 -4.24 -3.93
N SER A 129 37.15 -4.16 -2.62
CA SER A 129 38.23 -3.35 -2.08
C SER A 129 39.56 -3.85 -2.62
N SER A 130 39.88 -3.48 -3.87
CA SER A 130 41.24 -3.48 -4.40
C SER A 130 41.99 -2.33 -3.72
N GLY A 131 42.41 -2.56 -2.49
CA GLY A 131 43.34 -1.72 -1.78
C GLY A 131 44.77 -2.08 -2.18
N THR A 132 45.25 -1.44 -3.24
CA THR A 132 46.67 -1.40 -3.63
C THR A 132 47.53 -1.03 -2.41
N GLN A 133 48.26 -2.01 -1.86
CA GLN A 133 49.34 -1.75 -0.91
C GLN A 133 50.52 -1.15 -1.68
N PHE A 134 50.60 0.18 -1.67
CA PHE A 134 51.81 0.89 -2.06
C PHE A 134 52.91 0.59 -1.03
N SER A 135 54.06 0.15 -1.57
CA SER A 135 55.31 -0.08 -0.87
C SER A 135 55.79 1.17 -0.13
N ASN A 136 56.30 0.98 1.09
CA ASN A 136 57.34 1.85 1.63
C ASN A 136 58.45 0.96 2.19
N GLY A 137 59.52 0.83 1.41
CA GLY A 137 60.80 0.36 1.92
C GLY A 137 61.47 1.46 2.72
N ALA A 138 61.88 1.14 3.94
CA ALA A 138 62.91 1.85 4.66
C ALA A 138 63.78 0.80 5.36
N LEU A 139 64.79 0.35 4.62
CA LEU A 139 65.99 -0.32 5.12
C LEU A 139 66.89 0.78 5.68
N GLU A 140 67.08 0.85 7.00
CA GLU A 140 68.31 1.42 7.56
C GLU A 140 68.75 0.55 8.75
N ASN A 141 70.07 0.42 8.81
CA ASN A 141 70.89 -0.55 9.54
C ASN A 141 71.29 0.00 10.91
#